data_AF-A0A7J2IR26-F1
#
_entry.id   AF-A0A7J2IR26-F1
#
_cell.length_a   1.000
_cell.length_b   1.000
_cell.length_c   1.000
_cell.angle_alpha   90.00
_cell.angle_beta   90.00
_cell.angle_gamma   90.00
#
_symmetry.space_group_name_H-M   'P 1'
#
loop_
_entity.id
_entity.type
_entity.pdbx_description
1 polymer ?
#
loop_
_entity_poly.entity_id
_entity_poly.type
_entity_poly.pdbx_seq_one_letter_code
_entity_poly.pdbx_strand_id
1 'polypeptide(L)'
;MSKLVPVSEENIDFVLNFVNTKVEKIGTVLPVDKKTFYDYFLRGKTFVVSGKEGIESVFSISKFGGKGVPVLWMRICAASKVALENALTFIKQVA
;
A
#
# COMPACT_ATOMS: atom_id res chain seq x y z
N MET A 1 0.29 16.90 8.54
CA MET A 1 1.02 15.63 8.72
C MET A 1 0.25 14.54 8.01
N SER A 2 0.94 13.70 7.26
CA SER A 2 0.33 12.52 6.68
C SER A 2 -0.05 11.54 7.79
N LYS A 3 -1.13 10.79 7.60
CA LYS A 3 -1.64 9.81 8.57
C LYS A 3 -1.59 8.41 7.98
N LEU A 4 -1.22 7.45 8.81
CA LEU A 4 -1.32 6.04 8.46
C LEU A 4 -2.74 5.53 8.76
N VAL A 5 -3.41 5.01 7.75
CA VAL A 5 -4.80 4.52 7.84
C VAL A 5 -4.86 3.08 7.35
N PRO A 6 -5.45 2.13 8.10
CA PRO A 6 -5.64 0.77 7.61
C PRO A 6 -6.67 0.74 6.47
N VAL A 7 -6.43 -0.10 5.47
CA VAL A 7 -7.42 -0.35 4.41
C VAL A 7 -8.55 -1.21 4.99
N SER A 8 -9.79 -0.76 4.81
CA SER A 8 -11.03 -1.39 5.25
C SER A 8 -12.08 -1.37 4.13
N GLU A 9 -13.21 -2.05 4.35
CA GLU A 9 -14.33 -2.02 3.39
C GLU A 9 -14.89 -0.62 3.15
N GLU A 10 -14.71 0.29 4.10
CA GLU A 10 -15.23 1.66 4.02
C GLU A 10 -14.38 2.55 3.11
N ASN A 11 -13.10 2.23 2.91
CA ASN A 11 -12.17 3.08 2.16
C ASN A 11 -11.55 2.40 0.93
N ILE A 12 -11.82 1.10 0.70
CA ILE A 12 -11.23 0.32 -0.38
C ILE A 12 -11.51 0.89 -1.77
N ASP A 13 -12.69 1.47 -2.01
CA ASP A 13 -13.04 2.05 -3.31
C ASP A 13 -12.19 3.28 -3.64
N PHE A 14 -11.89 4.10 -2.62
CA PHE A 14 -11.02 5.26 -2.76
C PHE A 14 -9.56 4.86 -3.01
N VAL A 15 -9.13 3.78 -2.34
CA VAL A 15 -7.79 3.18 -2.51
C VAL A 15 -7.62 2.59 -3.91
N LEU A 16 -8.61 1.84 -4.39
CA LEU A 16 -8.63 1.29 -5.74
C LEU A 16 -8.51 2.39 -6.80
N ASN A 17 -9.27 3.48 -6.64
CA ASN A 17 -9.21 4.61 -7.55
C ASN A 17 -7.79 5.22 -7.59
N PHE A 18 -7.14 5.38 -6.44
CA PHE A 18 -5.74 5.83 -6.37
C PHE A 18 -4.81 4.90 -7.15
N VAL A 19 -4.84 3.59 -6.88
CA VAL A 19 -3.98 2.61 -7.54
C VAL A 19 -4.19 2.63 -9.05
N ASN A 20 -5.44 2.64 -9.50
CA ASN A 20 -5.79 2.62 -10.92
C ASN A 20 -5.46 3.93 -11.66
N THR A 21 -5.38 5.06 -10.96
CA THR A 21 -5.09 6.37 -11.56
C THR A 21 -3.61 6.73 -11.50
N LYS A 22 -2.90 6.31 -10.46
CA LYS A 22 -1.54 6.80 -10.14
C LYS A 22 -0.43 5.79 -10.39
N VAL A 23 -0.73 4.49 -10.45
CA VAL A 23 0.28 3.48 -10.78
C VAL A 23 0.32 3.31 -12.30
N GLU A 24 1.44 3.65 -12.93
CA GLU A 24 1.61 3.50 -14.38
C GLU A 24 1.39 2.03 -14.80
N LYS A 25 0.54 1.84 -15.82
CA LYS A 25 0.12 0.54 -16.37
C LYS A 25 1.22 -0.15 -17.20
N ILE A 26 2.47 -0.16 -16.75
CA ILE A 26 3.55 -0.84 -17.47
C ILE A 26 3.60 -2.29 -16.99
N GLY A 27 3.06 -3.20 -17.80
CA GLY A 27 3.26 -4.65 -17.71
C GLY A 27 2.69 -5.35 -16.47
N THR A 28 2.09 -4.63 -15.53
CA THR A 28 1.54 -5.18 -14.29
C THR A 28 0.03 -5.13 -14.36
N VAL A 29 -0.63 -6.29 -14.27
CA VAL A 29 -2.09 -6.38 -14.10
C VAL A 29 -2.44 -5.71 -12.79
N LEU A 30 -2.89 -4.46 -12.85
CA LEU A 30 -3.34 -3.74 -11.66
C LEU A 30 -4.69 -4.31 -11.21
N PRO A 31 -4.96 -4.30 -9.90
CA PRO A 31 -6.25 -4.72 -9.40
C PRO A 31 -7.37 -3.80 -9.89
N VAL A 32 -8.17 -4.32 -10.82
CA VAL A 32 -9.31 -3.61 -11.43
C VAL A 32 -10.52 -3.59 -10.50
N ASP A 33 -10.57 -4.51 -9.54
CA ASP A 33 -11.66 -4.67 -8.58
C ASP A 33 -11.15 -4.99 -7.17
N LYS A 34 -12.06 -4.97 -6.19
CA LYS A 34 -11.72 -5.28 -4.78
C LYS A 34 -11.13 -6.67 -4.61
N LYS A 35 -11.56 -7.64 -5.41
CA LYS A 35 -11.14 -9.04 -5.29
C LYS A 35 -9.66 -9.17 -5.66
N THR A 36 -9.31 -8.70 -6.85
CA THR A 36 -7.94 -8.69 -7.36
C THR A 36 -7.03 -7.79 -6.53
N PHE A 37 -7.55 -6.72 -5.90
CA PHE A 37 -6.75 -5.92 -4.97
C PHE A 37 -6.17 -6.75 -3.84
N TYR A 38 -6.98 -7.61 -3.24
CA TYR A 38 -6.55 -8.43 -2.12
C TYR A 38 -5.59 -9.56 -2.51
N ASP A 39 -5.46 -9.89 -3.79
CA ASP A 39 -4.42 -10.80 -4.30
C ASP A 39 -3.03 -10.17 -4.21
N TYR A 40 -2.94 -8.83 -4.31
CA TYR A 40 -1.68 -8.08 -4.27
C TYR A 40 -1.44 -7.38 -2.92
N PHE A 41 -2.51 -6.92 -2.27
CA PHE A 41 -2.49 -6.13 -1.05
C PHE A 41 -3.31 -6.84 0.02
N LEU A 42 -2.64 -7.52 0.95
CA LEU A 42 -3.30 -8.46 1.85
C LEU A 42 -4.29 -7.78 2.81
N ARG A 43 -5.47 -8.38 2.95
CA ARG A 43 -6.52 -7.90 3.86
C ARG A 43 -6.00 -7.86 5.31
N GLY A 44 -6.28 -6.78 6.02
CA GLY A 44 -5.82 -6.56 7.40
C GLY A 44 -4.31 -6.30 7.54
N LYS A 45 -3.56 -6.25 6.43
CA LYS A 45 -2.12 -5.92 6.43
C LYS A 45 -1.75 -4.82 5.44
N THR A 46 -2.76 -4.16 4.89
CA THR A 46 -2.61 -3.07 3.93
C THR A 46 -2.98 -1.74 4.58
N PHE A 47 -2.16 -0.73 4.31
CA PHE A 47 -2.27 0.60 4.87
C PHE A 47 -2.11 1.66 3.78
N VAL A 48 -2.62 2.83 4.09
CA VAL A 48 -2.59 4.02 3.25
C VAL A 48 -1.90 5.12 4.01
N VAL A 49 -1.04 5.88 3.33
CA VAL A 49 -0.56 7.17 3.82
C VAL A 49 -1.45 8.24 3.23
N SER A 50 -2.29 8.85 4.07
CA SER A 50 -3.19 9.95 3.69
C SER A 50 -2.53 11.29 3.98
N GLY A 51 -2.23 12.05 2.93
CA GLY A 51 -1.72 13.41 2.99
C GLY A 51 -2.82 14.48 2.97
N LYS A 52 -2.42 15.73 2.74
CA LYS A 52 -3.36 16.86 2.61
C LYS A 52 -4.23 16.78 1.35
N GLU A 53 -3.69 16.25 0.27
CA GLU A 53 -4.36 16.19 -1.04
C GLU A 53 -5.03 14.83 -1.32
N GLY A 54 -5.05 13.93 -0.33
CA GLY A 54 -5.60 12.59 -0.46
C GLY A 54 -4.56 11.50 -0.25
N ILE A 55 -4.71 10.36 -0.92
CA ILE A 55 -3.78 9.24 -0.80
C ILE A 55 -2.45 9.60 -1.45
N GLU A 56 -1.38 9.52 -0.66
CA GLU A 56 0.00 9.70 -1.13
C GLU A 56 0.61 8.34 -1.51
N SER A 57 0.33 7.30 -0.73
CA SER A 57 0.80 5.94 -1.00
C SER A 57 -0.09 4.87 -0.38
N VAL A 58 0.03 3.66 -0.92
CA VAL A 58 -0.54 2.43 -0.39
C VAL A 58 0.59 1.43 -0.20
N PHE A 59 0.54 0.67 0.89
CA PHE A 59 1.45 -0.44 1.07
C PHE A 59 0.84 -1.61 1.82
N SER A 60 1.32 -2.83 1.52
CA SER A 60 0.97 -4.04 2.25
C SER A 60 2.21 -4.65 2.86
N ILE A 61 2.10 -5.07 4.12
CA ILE A 61 3.15 -5.75 4.87
C ILE A 61 2.81 -7.24 4.95
N SER A 62 3.78 -8.10 4.67
CA SER A 62 3.63 -9.55 4.78
C SER A 62 4.87 -10.15 5.44
N LYS A 63 4.70 -11.22 6.20
CA LYS A 63 5.81 -12.01 6.72
C LYS A 63 6.10 -13.13 5.73
N PHE A 64 7.34 -13.27 5.30
CA PHE A 64 7.74 -14.43 4.51
C PHE A 64 8.04 -15.61 5.44
N GLY A 65 7.26 -16.68 5.32
CA GLY A 65 7.40 -17.91 6.10
C GLY A 65 8.39 -18.87 5.45
N GLY A 66 9.67 -18.50 5.38
CA GLY A 66 10.75 -19.40 4.96
C GLY A 66 11.48 -20.01 6.15
N LYS A 67 12.21 -21.11 5.95
CA LYS A 67 13.21 -21.59 6.93
C LYS A 67 14.36 -20.58 6.98
N GLY A 68 14.38 -19.71 7.99
CA GLY A 68 15.40 -18.67 8.15
C GLY A 68 14.96 -17.52 9.06
N VAL A 69 15.73 -16.42 9.06
CA VAL A 69 15.37 -15.18 9.77
C VAL A 69 14.05 -14.64 9.22
N PRO A 70 13.08 -14.25 10.07
CA PRO A 70 11.83 -13.69 9.60
C PRO A 70 12.07 -12.41 8.80
N VAL A 71 11.70 -12.42 7.52
CA VAL A 71 11.81 -11.26 6.61
C VAL A 71 10.43 -10.63 6.43
N LEU A 72 10.38 -9.30 6.57
CA LEU A 72 9.20 -8.50 6.20
C LEU A 72 9.26 -8.20 4.70
N TRP A 73 8.25 -8.65 3.96
CA TRP A 73 8.04 -8.33 2.57
C TRP A 73 7.02 -7.22 2.45
N MET A 74 7.33 -6.23 1.64
CA MET A 74 6.52 -5.04 1.50
C MET A 74 6.32 -4.68 0.03
N ARG A 75 5.06 -4.40 -0.33
CA ARG A 75 4.70 -3.82 -1.62
C ARG A 75 4.23 -2.39 -1.36
N ILE A 76 4.80 -1.42 -2.06
CA ILE A 76 4.42 0.00 -1.96
C ILE A 76 4.07 0.53 -3.35
N CYS A 77 2.95 1.24 -3.44
CA CYS A 77 2.60 2.12 -4.56
C CYS A 77 2.53 3.55 -4.03
N ALA A 78 3.28 4.47 -4.62
CA ALA A 78 3.34 5.86 -4.18
C ALA A 78 3.16 6.81 -5.36
N ALA A 79 2.54 7.97 -5.12
CA ALA A 79 2.31 8.98 -6.16
C ALA A 79 3.59 9.72 -6.59
N SER A 80 4.63 9.69 -5.75
CA SER A 80 5.90 10.37 -6.01
C SER A 80 7.03 9.78 -5.15
N LYS A 81 8.28 10.18 -5.44
CA LYS A 81 9.45 9.81 -4.61
C LYS A 81 9.31 10.29 -3.16
N VAL A 82 8.80 11.51 -2.96
CA VAL A 82 8.57 12.07 -1.62
C VAL A 82 7.52 11.27 -0.85
N ALA A 83 6.43 10.87 -1.53
CA ALA A 83 5.40 10.02 -0.92
C ALA A 83 5.95 8.64 -0.52
N LEU A 84 6.86 8.08 -1.32
CA LEU A 84 7.54 6.83 -1.00
C LEU A 84 8.43 6.97 0.25
N GLU A 85 9.24 8.03 0.33
CA GLU A 85 10.09 8.31 1.50
C GLU A 85 9.26 8.53 2.78
N ASN A 86 8.14 9.24 2.67
CA ASN A 86 7.19 9.41 3.77
C ASN A 86 6.61 8.07 4.23
N ALA A 87 6.20 7.20 3.30
CA ALA A 87 5.70 5.88 3.63
C ALA A 87 6.73 5.06 4.40
N LEU A 88 7.97 5.00 3.90
CA LEU A 88 9.07 4.28 4.53
C LEU A 88 9.38 4.77 5.95
N THR A 89 9.15 6.05 6.24
CA THR A 89 9.31 6.60 7.60
C THR A 89 8.33 5.96 8.59
N PHE A 90 7.07 5.76 8.21
CA PHE A 90 6.10 5.06 9.05
C PHE A 90 6.50 3.61 9.31
N ILE A 91 7.04 2.93 8.29
CA ILE A 91 7.47 1.53 8.41
C ILE A 91 8.66 1.39 9.36
N LYS A 92 9.64 2.30 9.28
CA LYS A 92 10.81 2.32 10.18
C LYS A 92 10.46 2.59 11.64
N GLN A 93 9.34 3.22 11.93
CA GLN A 93 8.88 3.48 13.30
C GLN A 93 8.18 2.26 13.91
N VAL A 94 7.70 1.33 13.08
CA VAL A 94 6.89 0.17 13.51
C VAL A 94 7.71 -1.13 13.48
N ALA A 95 8.80 -1.18 12.71
CA ALA A 95 9.77 -2.27 12.67
C ALA A 95 10.85 -2.10 13.76
#